data_AF-A0A1G9EEU3-F1
#
_entry.id   AF-A0A1G9EEU3-F1
#
_cell.length_a   1.000
_cell.length_b   1.000
_cell.length_c   1.000
_cell.angle_alpha   90.00
_cell.angle_beta   90.00
_cell.angle_gamma   90.00
#
_symmetry.space_group_name_H-M   'P 1'
#
loop_
_entity.id
_entity.type
_entity.pdbx_description
1 polymer ?
#
loop_
_entity_poly.entity_id
_entity_poly.type
_entity_poly.pdbx_seq_one_letter_code
_entity_poly.pdbx_strand_id
1 'polypeptide(L)'
;MNFSLSDNAVDSLKSTYESLYEIEDLAVGVEHHAKDAILSLNHANELLFKLLLHKNKEYLIFSDINSYMKAKRKMLKEEKDSIFEVAPGLQTVSFSEAVKRLELLCDISVPDSLKKV
;
A
#
# COMPACT_ATOMS: atom_id res chain seq x y z
N MET A 1 12.74 3.52 -11.99
CA MET A 1 11.67 2.68 -12.56
C MET A 1 10.37 3.12 -11.92
N ASN A 2 9.34 3.46 -12.70
CA ASN A 2 8.01 3.77 -12.17
C ASN A 2 7.28 2.44 -11.93
N PHE A 3 7.53 1.81 -10.80
CA PHE A 3 6.85 0.56 -10.44
C PHE A 3 5.36 0.83 -10.18
N SER A 4 4.50 -0.03 -10.70
CA SER A 4 3.08 0.04 -10.38
C SER A 4 2.85 -0.34 -8.91
N LEU A 5 1.68 0.02 -8.38
CA LEU A 5 1.30 -0.36 -7.02
C LEU A 5 1.32 -1.88 -6.82
N SER A 6 0.97 -2.66 -7.85
CA SER A 6 1.05 -4.13 -7.82
C SER A 6 2.50 -4.63 -7.83
N ASP A 7 3.39 -4.02 -8.61
CA ASP A 7 4.80 -4.45 -8.66
C ASP A 7 5.46 -4.24 -7.30
N ASN A 8 5.23 -3.08 -6.67
CA ASN A 8 5.75 -2.78 -5.33
C ASN A 8 5.20 -3.76 -4.26
N ALA A 9 3.93 -4.16 -4.39
CA ALA A 9 3.33 -5.13 -3.47
C ALA A 9 3.97 -6.52 -3.61
N VAL A 10 4.20 -6.98 -4.84
CA VAL A 10 4.85 -8.27 -5.13
C VAL A 10 6.31 -8.24 -4.67
N ASP A 11 7.03 -7.15 -4.90
CA ASP A 11 8.40 -6.98 -4.45
C ASP A 11 8.50 -7.03 -2.92
N SER A 12 7.57 -6.37 -2.22
CA SER A 12 7.49 -6.41 -0.76
C SER A 12 7.22 -7.82 -0.22
N LEU A 13 6.31 -8.58 -0.85
CA LEU A 13 6.06 -9.99 -0.50
C LEU A 13 7.30 -10.85 -0.73
N LYS A 14 8.05 -10.59 -1.81
CA LYS A 14 9.29 -11.30 -2.11
C LYS A 14 10.34 -11.01 -1.05
N SER A 15 10.55 -9.76 -0.65
CA SER A 15 11.46 -9.41 0.44
C SER A 15 11.05 -10.05 1.77
N THR A 16 9.75 -10.20 2.06
CA THR A 16 9.27 -10.95 3.22
C THR A 16 9.72 -12.41 3.14
N TYR A 17 9.51 -13.06 2.00
CA TYR A 17 9.92 -14.45 1.81
C TYR A 17 11.43 -14.63 1.95
N GLU A 18 12.23 -13.79 1.30
CA GLU A 18 13.69 -13.83 1.38
C GLU A 18 14.18 -13.67 2.82
N SER A 19 13.62 -12.68 3.54
CA SER A 19 13.97 -12.45 4.95
C SER A 19 13.62 -13.65 5.84
N LEU A 20 12.48 -14.31 5.62
CA LEU A 20 12.10 -15.50 6.38
C LEU A 20 12.93 -16.73 6.01
N TYR A 21 13.25 -16.90 4.73
CA TYR A 21 14.02 -18.04 4.23
C TYR A 21 15.44 -18.02 4.78
N GLU A 22 16.07 -16.85 4.83
CA GLU A 22 17.42 -16.69 5.34
C GLU A 22 17.55 -16.97 6.85
N ILE A 23 16.45 -16.93 7.62
CA ILE A 23 16.47 -17.23 9.06
C ILE A 23 16.95 -18.66 9.36
N GLU A 24 16.59 -19.63 8.52
CA GLU A 24 16.89 -21.05 8.77
C GLU A 24 18.40 -21.34 8.77
N ASP A 25 19.18 -20.55 8.04
CA ASP A 25 20.63 -20.75 7.85
C ASP A 25 21.50 -19.84 8.74
N LEU A 26 20.89 -18.99 9.57
CA LEU A 26 21.60 -17.98 10.37
C LEU A 26 21.98 -18.47 11.77
N ALA A 27 23.28 -18.46 12.07
CA ALA A 27 23.80 -18.70 13.42
C ALA A 27 23.58 -17.50 14.38
N VAL A 28 23.53 -16.28 13.85
CA VAL A 28 23.31 -15.01 14.57
C VAL A 28 22.56 -14.04 13.65
N GLY A 29 21.71 -13.17 14.19
CA GLY A 29 21.00 -12.13 13.41
C GLY A 29 19.56 -12.48 13.04
N VAL A 30 19.04 -13.62 13.50
CA VAL A 30 17.66 -14.07 13.30
C VAL A 30 16.63 -12.98 13.62
N GLU A 31 16.82 -12.24 14.71
CA GLU A 31 15.90 -11.17 15.13
C GLU A 31 15.81 -10.02 14.11
N HIS A 32 16.91 -9.71 13.41
CA HIS A 32 16.92 -8.67 12.39
C HIS A 32 16.14 -9.11 11.14
N HIS A 33 16.36 -10.33 10.66
CA HIS A 33 15.61 -10.87 9.53
C HIS A 33 14.13 -11.07 9.86
N ALA A 34 13.79 -11.51 11.08
CA ALA A 34 12.40 -11.59 11.53
C ALA A 34 11.73 -10.20 11.56
N LYS A 35 12.44 -9.18 12.05
CA LYS A 35 11.96 -7.79 12.02
C LYS A 35 11.73 -7.32 10.59
N ASP A 36 12.67 -7.55 9.68
CA ASP A 36 12.59 -7.09 8.29
C ASP A 36 11.48 -7.81 7.51
N ALA A 37 11.28 -9.11 7.79
CA ALA A 37 10.13 -9.86 7.31
C ALA A 37 8.80 -9.25 7.77
N ILE A 38 8.68 -8.89 9.05
CA ILE A 38 7.46 -8.27 9.59
C ILE A 38 7.19 -6.90 8.93
N LEU A 39 8.23 -6.07 8.78
CA LEU A 39 8.10 -4.74 8.18
C LEU A 39 7.71 -4.81 6.70
N SER A 40 8.37 -5.68 5.93
CA SER A 40 8.06 -5.90 4.52
C SER A 40 6.66 -6.48 4.33
N LEU A 41 6.22 -7.40 5.19
CA LEU A 41 4.88 -7.98 5.15
C LEU A 41 3.81 -6.92 5.45
N ASN A 42 4.05 -6.07 6.44
CA ASN A 42 3.14 -4.98 6.76
C ASN A 42 3.03 -3.99 5.59
N HIS A 43 4.15 -3.66 4.94
CA HIS A 43 4.13 -2.80 3.76
C HIS A 43 3.41 -3.46 2.57
N ALA A 44 3.65 -4.75 2.33
CA ALA A 44 2.96 -5.52 1.30
C ALA A 44 1.44 -5.48 1.50
N ASN A 45 0.97 -5.74 2.72
CA ASN A 45 -0.44 -5.67 3.07
C ASN A 45 -1.01 -4.27 2.81
N GLU A 46 -0.31 -3.21 3.21
CA GLU A 46 -0.74 -1.85 2.92
C GLU A 46 -0.93 -1.61 1.41
N LEU A 47 0.05 -2.00 0.59
CA LEU A 47 -0.01 -1.82 -0.86
C LEU A 47 -1.12 -2.65 -1.51
N LEU A 48 -1.33 -3.89 -1.06
CA LEU A 48 -2.41 -4.76 -1.56
C LEU A 48 -3.80 -4.18 -1.24
N PHE A 49 -4.00 -3.64 -0.04
CA PHE A 49 -5.26 -3.01 0.32
C PHE A 49 -5.49 -1.70 -0.46
N LYS A 50 -4.43 -0.91 -0.67
CA LYS A 50 -4.48 0.25 -1.58
C LYS A 50 -4.80 -0.16 -3.01
N LEU A 51 -4.34 -1.33 -3.47
CA LEU A 51 -4.62 -1.83 -4.82
C LEU A 51 -6.11 -2.12 -4.99
N LEU A 52 -6.74 -2.72 -3.99
CA LEU A 52 -8.18 -2.96 -4.00
C LEU A 52 -8.97 -1.65 -4.07
N LEU A 53 -8.58 -0.65 -3.26
CA LEU A 53 -9.19 0.69 -3.31
C LEU A 53 -9.02 1.34 -4.68
N HIS A 54 -7.80 1.34 -5.21
CA HIS A 54 -7.48 1.93 -6.51
C HIS A 54 -8.27 1.28 -7.66
N LYS A 55 -8.44 -0.06 -7.62
CA LYS A 55 -9.27 -0.79 -8.58
C LYS A 55 -10.75 -0.42 -8.52
N ASN A 56 -11.26 -0.06 -7.34
CA ASN A 56 -12.62 0.44 -7.19
C ASN A 56 -12.72 1.89 -7.72
N LYS A 57 -11.96 2.81 -7.11
CA LYS A 57 -11.79 4.20 -7.56
C LYS A 57 -10.41 4.74 -7.15
N GLU A 58 -9.68 5.32 -8.09
CA GLU A 58 -8.34 5.89 -7.88
C GLU A 58 -8.26 6.84 -6.67
N TYR A 59 -9.25 7.72 -6.47
CA TYR A 59 -9.19 8.73 -5.40
C TYR A 59 -9.19 8.14 -3.98
N LEU A 60 -9.64 6.87 -3.83
CA LEU A 60 -9.78 6.23 -2.51
C LEU A 60 -8.44 5.96 -1.82
N ILE A 61 -7.34 5.93 -2.56
CA ILE A 61 -6.01 5.71 -1.97
C ILE A 61 -5.41 6.96 -1.34
N PHE A 62 -5.98 8.14 -1.59
CA PHE A 62 -5.39 9.41 -1.13
C PHE A 62 -5.99 9.86 0.20
N SER A 63 -5.14 10.40 1.07
CA SER A 63 -5.56 10.80 2.42
C SER A 63 -6.48 12.04 2.42
N ASP A 64 -6.26 12.97 1.49
CA ASP A 64 -7.08 14.18 1.31
C ASP A 64 -7.62 14.30 -0.12
N ILE A 65 -8.95 14.27 -0.24
CA ILE A 65 -9.66 14.33 -1.53
C ILE A 65 -9.43 15.67 -2.23
N ASN A 66 -9.29 16.77 -1.47
CA ASN A 66 -9.08 18.10 -2.04
C ASN A 66 -7.71 18.21 -2.71
N SER A 67 -6.68 17.66 -2.06
CA SER A 67 -5.32 17.60 -2.60
C SER A 67 -5.25 16.70 -3.83
N TYR A 68 -5.93 15.54 -3.80
CA TYR A 68 -6.10 14.70 -4.99
C TYR A 68 -6.75 15.46 -6.15
N MET A 69 -7.88 16.15 -5.93
CA MET A 69 -8.58 16.86 -7.00
C MET A 69 -7.72 17.98 -7.62
N LYS A 70 -6.96 18.71 -6.79
CA LYS A 70 -6.00 19.72 -7.26
C LYS A 70 -4.91 19.08 -8.13
N ALA A 71 -4.34 17.96 -7.66
CA ALA A 71 -3.31 17.23 -8.38
C ALA A 71 -3.86 16.64 -9.69
N LYS A 72 -5.07 16.04 -9.69
CA LYS A 72 -5.72 15.51 -10.90
C LYS A 72 -5.95 16.60 -11.94
N ARG A 73 -6.40 17.79 -11.53
CA ARG A 73 -6.55 18.94 -12.44
C ARG A 73 -5.21 19.35 -13.05
N LYS A 74 -4.14 19.40 -12.25
CA LYS A 74 -2.79 19.72 -12.73
C LYS A 74 -2.27 18.66 -13.70
N MET A 75 -2.45 17.39 -13.38
CA MET A 75 -2.08 16.24 -14.22
C MET A 75 -2.74 16.31 -15.60
N LEU A 76 -4.05 16.61 -15.66
CA LEU A 76 -4.78 16.77 -16.91
C LEU A 76 -4.30 18.00 -17.72
N LYS A 77 -3.95 19.10 -17.05
CA LYS A 77 -3.45 20.31 -17.71
C LYS A 77 -2.04 20.13 -18.28
N GLU A 78 -1.21 19.34 -17.61
CA GLU A 78 0.19 19.09 -17.99
C GLU A 78 0.36 17.80 -18.81
N GLU A 79 -0.74 17.15 -19.20
CA GLU A 79 -0.78 15.91 -19.99
C GLU A 79 0.14 14.82 -19.42
N LYS A 80 0.07 14.63 -18.09
CA LYS A 80 0.84 13.60 -17.38
C LYS A 80 0.03 12.33 -17.19
N ASP A 81 0.72 11.19 -17.16
CA ASP A 81 0.10 9.88 -17.01
C ASP A 81 -0.17 9.52 -15.54
N SER A 82 0.54 10.17 -14.60
CA SER A 82 0.45 9.87 -13.16
C SER A 82 0.29 11.12 -12.30
N ILE A 83 -0.54 11.02 -11.27
CA ILE A 83 -0.73 12.06 -10.26
C ILE A 83 0.58 12.35 -9.51
N PHE A 84 1.41 11.33 -9.31
CA PHE A 84 2.68 11.47 -8.58
C PHE A 84 3.75 12.21 -9.39
N GLU A 85 3.60 12.33 -10.72
CA GLU A 85 4.51 13.17 -11.52
C GLU A 85 4.29 14.66 -11.25
N VAL A 86 3.04 15.07 -11.01
CA VAL A 86 2.70 16.48 -10.75
C VAL A 86 2.64 16.83 -9.27
N ALA A 87 2.50 15.81 -8.40
CA ALA A 87 2.39 15.93 -6.95
C ALA A 87 3.08 14.74 -6.23
N PRO A 88 4.42 14.65 -6.25
CA PRO A 88 5.15 13.51 -5.69
C PRO A 88 5.00 13.35 -4.17
N GLY A 89 4.71 14.43 -3.45
CA GLY A 89 4.50 14.43 -1.99
C GLY A 89 3.06 14.12 -1.57
N LEU A 90 2.17 13.78 -2.50
CA LEU A 90 0.76 13.53 -2.19
C LEU A 90 0.62 12.27 -1.32
N GLN A 91 0.04 12.44 -0.13
CA GLN A 91 -0.05 11.38 0.86
C GLN A 91 -1.15 10.37 0.52
N THR A 92 -0.84 9.09 0.76
CA THR A 92 -1.79 7.99 0.64
C THR A 92 -2.22 7.49 2.00
N VAL A 93 -3.37 6.82 2.06
CA VAL A 93 -3.95 6.29 3.30
C VAL A 93 -3.04 5.29 3.99
N SER A 94 -3.15 5.12 5.31
CA SER A 94 -2.48 4.02 6.01
C SER A 94 -3.18 2.68 5.74
N PHE A 95 -2.55 1.56 6.14
CA PHE A 95 -3.21 0.25 6.15
C PHE A 95 -4.57 0.25 6.85
N SER A 96 -4.66 0.78 8.07
CA SER A 96 -5.90 0.79 8.87
C SER A 96 -7.02 1.59 8.19
N GLU A 97 -6.68 2.75 7.62
CA GLU A 97 -7.62 3.57 6.86
C GLU A 97 -8.02 2.87 5.55
N ALA A 98 -7.10 2.15 4.91
CA ALA A 98 -7.40 1.39 3.70
C ALA A 98 -8.42 0.28 3.95
N VAL A 99 -8.24 -0.50 5.03
CA VAL A 99 -9.20 -1.52 5.48
C VAL A 99 -10.58 -0.89 5.72
N LYS A 100 -10.62 0.20 6.48
CA LYS A 100 -11.86 0.90 6.83
C LYS A 100 -12.61 1.43 5.60
N ARG A 101 -11.88 1.96 4.61
CA ARG A 101 -12.47 2.42 3.34
C ARG A 101 -12.98 1.27 2.49
N LEU A 102 -12.30 0.13 2.46
CA LEU A 102 -12.80 -1.03 1.72
C LEU A 102 -14.12 -1.54 2.31
N GLU A 103 -14.21 -1.56 3.64
CA GLU A 103 -15.43 -1.95 4.34
C GLU A 103 -16.59 -0.98 4.09
N LEU A 104 -16.34 0.32 4.29
CA LEU A 104 -17.41 1.32 4.28
C LEU A 104 -17.76 1.85 2.88
N LEU A 105 -16.83 1.80 1.93
CA LEU A 105 -16.95 2.47 0.63
C LEU A 105 -16.85 1.52 -0.57
N CYS A 106 -16.44 0.26 -0.37
CA CYS A 106 -16.24 -0.70 -1.46
C CYS A 106 -17.06 -2.00 -1.30
N ASP A 107 -18.01 -2.03 -0.36
CA ASP A 107 -18.88 -3.18 -0.07
C ASP A 107 -18.11 -4.48 0.24
N ILE A 108 -16.87 -4.38 0.72
CA ILE A 108 -16.08 -5.54 1.14
C ILE A 108 -16.38 -5.84 2.59
N SER A 109 -17.10 -6.92 2.87
CA SER A 109 -17.36 -7.35 4.25
C SER A 109 -16.07 -7.81 4.93
N VAL A 110 -15.68 -7.11 6.01
CA VAL A 110 -14.67 -7.58 6.95
C VAL A 110 -15.41 -8.28 8.10
N PRO A 111 -15.10 -9.55 8.43
CA PRO A 111 -15.71 -10.23 9.56
C PRO A 111 -15.45 -9.50 10.89
N ASP A 112 -16.47 -9.36 11.74
CA ASP A 112 -16.33 -8.68 13.04
C ASP A 112 -15.30 -9.36 13.96
N SER A 113 -15.08 -10.66 13.80
CA SER A 113 -14.04 -11.41 14.51
C SER A 113 -12.62 -10.88 14.27
N LEU A 114 -12.40 -10.22 13.12
CA LEU A 114 -11.11 -9.64 12.75
C LEU A 114 -11.00 -8.14 13.10
N LYS A 115 -12.08 -7.51 13.60
CA LYS A 115 -12.14 -6.07 13.91
C LYS A 115 -11.81 -5.73 15.37
N LYS A 116 -11.51 -6.73 16.21
CA LYS A 116 -11.18 -6.50 17.62
C LYS A 116 -9.78 -5.90 17.74
N VAL A 117 -9.73 -4.60 18.01
CA VAL A 117 -8.59 -3.90 18.62
C VAL A 117 -8.90 -3.71 20.10
#